data_AF-A0A924V4D6-F1
#
_entry.id   AF-A0A924V4D6-F1
#
_cell.length_a   1.000
_cell.length_b   1.000
_cell.length_c   1.000
_cell.angle_alpha   90.00
_cell.angle_beta   90.00
_cell.angle_gamma   90.00
#
_symmetry.space_group_name_H-M   'P 1'
#
loop_
_entity.id
_entity.type
_entity.pdbx_description
1 polymer ?
#
loop_
_entity_poly.entity_id
_entity_poly.type
_entity_poly.pdbx_seq_one_letter_code
_entity_poly.pdbx_strand_id
1 'polypeptide(L)'
;MVMSLDHLLQSNRTWASETVKRDPEFFSKLVGQQAPKYLWIGCSDSRVPATELVGLAPGEMFVHRNVANQVICTDFNCLSVLQFAVD
;
A
#
# COMPACT_ATOMS: atom_id res chain seq x y z
N MET A 1 -6.29 -17.21 -23.35
CA MET A 1 -7.38 -17.49 -22.38
C MET A 1 -7.28 -16.41 -21.30
N VAL A 2 -8.16 -15.42 -21.31
CA VAL A 2 -8.18 -14.40 -20.25
C VAL A 2 -8.83 -15.05 -19.03
N MET A 3 -8.06 -15.23 -17.96
CA MET A 3 -8.61 -15.69 -16.68
C MET A 3 -9.50 -14.58 -16.10
N SER A 4 -10.71 -14.93 -15.66
CA SER A 4 -11.59 -13.97 -15.00
C SER A 4 -11.04 -13.56 -13.64
N LEU A 5 -11.13 -12.26 -13.33
CA LEU A 5 -10.69 -11.67 -12.05
C LEU A 5 -11.77 -11.77 -10.96
N ASP A 6 -12.91 -12.44 -11.23
CA ASP A 6 -14.05 -12.50 -10.32
C ASP A 6 -13.68 -12.96 -8.90
N HIS A 7 -12.75 -13.92 -8.79
CA HIS A 7 -12.30 -14.43 -7.49
C HIS A 7 -11.58 -13.35 -6.66
N LEU A 8 -10.77 -12.49 -7.30
CA LEU A 8 -10.08 -11.39 -6.60
C LEU A 8 -11.06 -10.33 -6.13
N LEU A 9 -12.05 -10.01 -6.96
CA LEU A 9 -13.12 -9.08 -6.60
C LEU A 9 -13.95 -9.63 -5.44
N GLN A 10 -14.23 -10.94 -5.43
CA GLN A 10 -14.92 -11.60 -4.34
C GLN A 10 -14.09 -11.59 -3.06
N SER A 11 -12.79 -11.89 -3.13
CA SER A 11 -11.87 -11.80 -1.98
C SER A 11 -11.83 -10.40 -1.38
N ASN A 12 -11.79 -9.35 -2.22
CA ASN A 12 -11.85 -7.97 -1.75
C ASN A 12 -13.17 -7.64 -1.03
N ARG A 13 -14.31 -8.10 -1.55
CA ARG A 13 -15.62 -7.92 -0.90
C ARG A 13 -15.67 -8.62 0.46
N THR A 14 -15.17 -9.86 0.54
CA THR A 14 -15.09 -10.60 1.79
C THR A 14 -14.20 -9.87 2.79
N TRP A 15 -12.99 -9.49 2.40
CA TRP A 15 -12.05 -8.74 3.24
C TRP A 15 -12.66 -7.44 3.78
N ALA A 16 -13.32 -6.65 2.92
CA ALA A 16 -13.97 -5.41 3.33
C ALA A 16 -15.09 -5.69 4.38
N SER A 17 -15.91 -6.71 4.14
CA SER A 17 -16.99 -7.09 5.07
C SER A 17 -16.47 -7.57 6.43
N GLU A 18 -15.40 -8.35 6.45
CA GLU A 18 -14.77 -8.85 7.68
C GLU A 18 -14.05 -7.75 8.43
N THR A 19 -13.49 -6.77 7.72
CA THR A 19 -12.84 -5.61 8.32
C THR A 19 -13.86 -4.72 9.01
N VAL A 20 -15.01 -4.42 8.39
CA VAL A 20 -16.11 -3.68 9.03
C VAL A 20 -16.70 -4.44 10.23
N LYS A 21 -16.82 -5.77 10.14
CA LYS A 21 -17.29 -6.58 11.28
C LYS A 21 -16.33 -6.51 12.47
N ARG A 22 -15.02 -6.43 12.22
CA ARG A 22 -14.00 -6.34 13.28
C ARG A 22 -13.88 -4.92 13.85
N ASP A 23 -13.90 -3.90 13.00
CA ASP A 23 -13.90 -2.48 13.38
C ASP A 23 -14.85 -1.71 12.45
N PRO A 24 -16.08 -1.40 12.90
CA PRO A 24 -17.07 -0.66 12.11
C PRO A 24 -16.59 0.73 11.68
N GLU A 25 -15.66 1.33 12.42
CA GLU A 25 -15.13 2.66 12.13
C GLU A 25 -13.87 2.62 11.27
N PHE A 26 -13.35 1.43 10.92
CA PHE A 26 -12.07 1.26 10.22
C PHE A 26 -11.91 2.19 9.01
N PHE A 27 -12.86 2.16 8.07
CA PHE A 27 -12.78 2.98 6.86
C PHE A 27 -12.97 4.47 7.14
N SER A 28 -13.77 4.84 8.16
CA SER A 28 -13.94 6.24 8.55
C SER A 28 -12.66 6.82 9.15
N LYS A 29 -11.93 6.02 9.96
CA LYS A 29 -10.61 6.37 10.49
C LYS A 29 -9.58 6.45 9.36
N LEU A 30 -9.61 5.49 8.44
CA LEU A 30 -8.68 5.42 7.31
C LEU A 30 -8.78 6.64 6.38
N VAL A 31 -10.00 7.15 6.11
CA VAL A 31 -10.19 8.36 5.30
C VAL A 31 -9.50 9.58 5.91
N GLY A 32 -9.45 9.68 7.25
CA GLY A 32 -8.75 10.75 7.95
C GLY A 32 -7.23 10.59 8.02
N GLN A 33 -6.68 9.43 7.63
CA GLN A 33 -5.25 9.13 7.71
C GLN A 33 -4.58 9.29 6.33
N GLN A 34 -4.02 10.48 6.09
CA GLN A 34 -3.24 10.77 4.86
C GLN A 34 -1.86 11.39 5.14
N ALA A 35 -1.41 11.38 6.40
CA ALA A 35 -0.08 11.87 6.79
C ALA A 35 0.81 10.71 7.26
N PRO A 36 1.22 9.80 6.35
CA PRO A 36 2.10 8.69 6.69
C PRO A 36 3.44 9.22 7.22
N LYS A 37 3.95 8.62 8.30
CA LYS A 37 5.21 9.05 8.93
C LYS A 37 6.46 8.45 8.26
N TYR A 38 6.26 7.47 7.39
CA TYR A 38 7.32 6.66 6.81
C TYR A 38 7.14 6.56 5.30
N LEU A 39 8.23 6.72 4.56
CA LEU A 39 8.36 6.33 3.16
C LEU A 39 9.14 5.01 3.08
N TRP A 40 8.56 4.01 2.40
CA TRP A 40 9.21 2.74 2.11
C TRP A 40 9.49 2.61 0.62
N ILE A 41 10.76 2.47 0.24
CA ILE A 41 11.18 2.14 -1.13
C ILE A 41 11.60 0.67 -1.14
N GLY A 42 10.75 -0.17 -1.74
CA GLY A 42 10.88 -1.64 -1.70
C GLY A 42 11.00 -2.31 -3.05
N CYS A 43 11.37 -3.60 -3.04
CA CYS A 43 11.38 -4.41 -4.24
C CYS A 43 9.94 -4.82 -4.63
N SER A 44 9.65 -4.93 -5.92
CA SER A 44 8.38 -5.48 -6.43
C SER A 44 8.17 -6.98 -6.17
N ASP A 45 9.11 -7.66 -5.50
CA ASP A 45 8.99 -9.06 -5.09
C ASP A 45 7.70 -9.30 -4.29
N SER A 46 6.84 -10.20 -4.75
CA SER A 46 5.52 -10.44 -4.17
C SER A 46 5.57 -10.94 -2.72
N ARG A 47 6.72 -11.41 -2.23
CA ARG A 47 6.90 -11.94 -0.88
C ARG A 47 7.16 -10.85 0.16
N VAL A 48 7.29 -9.58 -0.24
CA VAL A 48 7.69 -8.48 0.63
C VAL A 48 6.58 -7.42 0.74
N PRO A 49 5.52 -7.68 1.53
CA PRO A 49 4.48 -6.69 1.82
C PRO A 49 4.91 -5.77 2.98
N ALA A 50 5.26 -4.52 2.67
CA ALA A 50 5.89 -3.59 3.62
C ALA A 50 5.08 -3.39 4.92
N THR A 51 3.79 -3.07 4.80
CA THR A 51 2.90 -2.77 5.93
C THR A 51 2.77 -3.94 6.91
N GLU A 52 2.64 -5.16 6.39
CA GLU A 52 2.50 -6.39 7.18
C GLU A 52 3.81 -6.79 7.87
N LEU A 53 4.95 -6.60 7.20
CA LEU A 53 6.26 -6.95 7.74
C LEU A 53 6.63 -6.14 8.98
N VAL A 54 6.18 -4.89 9.08
CA VAL A 54 6.48 -4.00 10.21
C VAL A 54 5.29 -3.81 11.16
N GLY A 55 4.16 -4.48 10.91
CA GLY A 55 2.98 -4.42 11.77
C GLY A 55 2.30 -3.05 11.82
N LEU A 56 2.36 -2.28 10.73
CA LEU A 56 1.66 -1.00 10.62
C LEU A 56 0.24 -1.21 10.06
N ALA A 57 -0.65 -0.27 10.36
CA ALA A 57 -1.97 -0.22 9.75
C ALA A 57 -1.91 0.41 8.34
N PRO A 58 -2.88 0.10 7.46
CA PRO A 58 -3.05 0.84 6.20
C PRO A 58 -3.13 2.35 6.46
N GLY A 59 -2.43 3.15 5.65
CA GLY A 59 -2.37 4.61 5.79
C GLY A 59 -1.21 5.15 6.65
N GLU A 60 -0.51 4.31 7.41
CA GLU A 60 0.62 4.76 8.25
C GLU A 60 1.96 4.83 7.50
N MET A 61 2.05 4.21 6.32
CA MET A 61 3.26 4.14 5.50
C MET A 61 2.94 4.48 4.04
N PHE A 62 3.75 5.37 3.46
CA PHE A 62 3.77 5.64 2.03
C PHE A 62 4.74 4.69 1.33
N VAL A 63 4.34 4.07 0.23
CA VAL A 63 5.07 2.93 -0.34
C VAL A 63 5.36 3.16 -1.83
N HIS A 64 6.65 3.10 -2.19
CA HIS A 64 7.13 2.99 -3.56
C HIS A 64 7.74 1.61 -3.78
N ARG A 65 7.48 1.00 -4.94
CA ARG A 65 8.04 -0.32 -5.29
C ARG A 65 8.47 -0.38 -6.74
N ASN A 66 9.71 -0.80 -6.97
CA ASN A 66 10.23 -1.11 -8.30
C ASN A 66 11.13 -2.36 -8.25
N VAL A 67 11.57 -2.84 -9.41
CA VAL A 67 12.47 -4.00 -9.48
C VAL A 67 13.77 -3.67 -8.77
N ALA A 68 14.13 -4.48 -7.77
CA ALA A 68 15.34 -4.31 -6.98
C ALA A 68 15.47 -2.96 -6.27
N ASN A 69 14.35 -2.33 -5.87
CA ASN A 69 14.32 -1.15 -4.97
C ASN A 69 15.33 -0.05 -5.36
N GLN A 70 15.39 0.24 -6.66
CA GLN A 70 16.33 1.18 -7.25
C GLN A 70 15.94 2.61 -6.90
N VAL A 71 16.96 3.43 -6.59
CA VAL A 71 16.85 4.88 -6.44
C VAL A 71 17.82 5.50 -7.43
N ILE A 72 17.29 5.99 -8.54
CA ILE A 72 18.07 6.55 -9.65
C ILE A 72 17.80 8.04 -9.71
N CYS A 73 18.84 8.87 -9.75
CA CYS A 73 18.73 10.33 -9.72
C CYS A 73 18.01 10.96 -10.92
N THR A 74 17.63 10.16 -11.92
CA THR A 74 16.88 10.57 -13.10
C THR A 74 15.53 9.85 -13.23
N ASP A 75 15.16 9.01 -12.27
CA ASP A 75 13.87 8.32 -12.26
C ASP A 75 12.81 9.24 -11.65
N PHE A 76 12.07 9.95 -12.50
CA PHE A 76 10.98 10.81 -12.05
C PHE A 76 9.86 10.07 -11.33
N ASN A 77 9.71 8.74 -11.51
CA ASN A 77 8.76 7.95 -10.74
C ASN A 77 9.17 7.94 -9.26
N CYS A 78 10.39 7.48 -8.96
CA CYS A 78 10.91 7.47 -7.59
C CYS A 78 11.03 8.89 -7.00
N LEU A 79 11.54 9.86 -7.79
CA LEU A 79 11.75 11.22 -7.31
C LEU A 79 10.44 11.96 -7.01
N SER A 80 9.38 11.75 -7.80
CA SER A 80 8.08 12.38 -7.52
C SER A 80 7.44 11.81 -6.25
N VAL A 81 7.59 10.51 -6.00
CA VAL A 81 7.17 9.88 -4.73
C VAL A 81 7.98 10.41 -3.55
N LEU A 82 9.30 10.53 -3.71
CA LEU A 82 10.18 11.10 -2.69
C LEU A 82 9.78 12.54 -2.37
N GLN A 83 9.57 13.36 -3.39
CA GLN A 83 9.16 14.76 -3.21
C GLN A 83 7.83 14.84 -2.46
N PHE A 84 6.80 14.11 -2.91
CA PHE A 84 5.49 14.11 -2.27
C PHE A 84 5.52 13.62 -0.81
N ALA A 85 6.46 12.74 -0.47
CA ALA A 85 6.58 12.22 0.89
C ALA A 85 7.30 13.18 1.85
N VAL A 86 8.10 14.11 1.33
CA VAL A 86 8.97 15.00 2.11
C VAL A 86 8.40 16.42 2.20
N ASP A 87 7.81 16.92 1.12
CA ASP A 87 7.22 18.27 1.00
C ASP A 87 5.72 18.28 1.27
#